data_AF-A0A3Q7P5U0-F1
#
_entry.id   AF-A0A3Q7P5U0-F1
#
_cell.length_a   1.000
_cell.length_b   1.000
_cell.length_c   1.000
_cell.angle_alpha   90.00
_cell.angle_beta   90.00
_cell.angle_gamma   90.00
#
_symmetry.space_group_name_H-M   'P 1'
#
loop_
_entity.id
_entity.type
_entity.pdbx_description
1 polymer ?
#
loop_
_entity_poly.entity_id
_entity_poly.type
_entity_poly.pdbx_seq_one_letter_code
_entity_poly.pdbx_strand_id
1 'polypeptide(L)'
;MACFDLPFVVPTKNPMMYNKRAADRVRPDLTGLLVKNKNLLAELRNLQNKLLIKETSLQEMKNELESYKENNVQQSFQIMSLKDDIKDLEELIASLTRIKSLKNTNIQNLERGNWDLTERIIELENRLRVHLFEREKAERKAGLLEKKLAGTDGFTPYMNMKGQEDPLDSFMKKDKGEAILTKNFERDIFHSEGPKDGRNIWNKCQEDSIHKEKQKYELDRPPHSFGWETKTARSHYQKFLSQLATLLSNSVVPIPATEQAVKERIQEIGAKERSWKFRTEDLQQEILTLTQRLQQLPRHSEEAAREPSQMQDRCREQKRALKRLEGKTAVNDFFQESLDLDRNKENSGTKNSWTDEHGKMSRQLEKDNEEQTLLNIQQNLQIATTQRLEEKIQKLQKQLSDLKLSNKSMKIQLTRVNVLKNKTIEKLRQSLTRVEAMKGKAVMRTDNLKTTLDSAKEEARGDKEKVHQLLDTGTPAEFCTAKGTLDKVPGQKHELSDFRETIMKMLGFNMRTADKEIINHLRLIIQDYEASNKSKIASDCETGQDNK
;
A
#
# COMPACT_ATOMS: atom_id res chain seq x y z
N MET A 1 -17.26 55.70 -45.95
CA MET A 1 -17.77 55.77 -47.34
C MET A 1 -19.29 55.74 -47.26
N ALA A 2 -20.09 56.66 -47.76
CA ALA A 2 -19.87 57.97 -48.36
C ALA A 2 -21.15 58.79 -48.06
N CYS A 3 -21.01 60.01 -47.54
CA CYS A 3 -22.08 61.00 -47.54
C CYS A 3 -22.28 61.45 -48.99
N PHE A 4 -23.54 61.48 -49.44
CA PHE A 4 -23.94 62.22 -50.63
C PHE A 4 -24.96 63.27 -50.21
N ASP A 5 -24.48 64.49 -50.06
CA ASP A 5 -25.28 65.69 -50.28
C ASP A 5 -25.48 65.89 -51.78
N LEU A 6 -26.67 66.34 -52.20
CA LEU A 6 -26.85 67.02 -53.47
C LEU A 6 -27.79 68.25 -53.30
N PRO A 7 -27.58 69.34 -54.07
CA PRO A 7 -28.09 70.67 -53.73
C PRO A 7 -29.39 71.07 -54.46
N PHE A 8 -30.13 71.95 -53.77
CA PHE A 8 -31.07 73.00 -54.17
C PHE A 8 -31.57 73.13 -55.63
N VAL A 9 -32.90 73.09 -55.83
CA VAL A 9 -33.60 73.86 -56.88
C VAL A 9 -34.99 74.31 -56.38
N VAL A 10 -35.25 75.62 -56.39
CA VAL A 10 -36.56 76.25 -56.16
C VAL A 10 -37.38 76.24 -57.46
N PRO A 11 -38.69 75.89 -57.44
CA PRO A 11 -39.57 76.19 -58.55
C PRO A 11 -40.45 77.41 -58.27
N THR A 12 -40.27 78.43 -59.09
CA THR A 12 -41.09 79.65 -59.17
C THR A 12 -42.40 79.37 -59.92
N LYS A 13 -43.52 79.67 -59.23
CA LYS A 13 -44.88 80.06 -59.69
C LYS A 13 -45.62 79.26 -60.79
N ASN A 14 -46.75 78.70 -60.35
CA ASN A 14 -47.95 78.25 -61.09
C ASN A 14 -48.49 79.28 -62.09
N PRO A 15 -49.13 78.85 -63.21
CA PRO A 15 -50.58 78.53 -63.18
C PRO A 15 -51.04 77.44 -64.18
N MET A 16 -51.89 76.48 -63.76
CA MET A 16 -53.00 75.96 -64.60
C MET A 16 -53.86 74.94 -63.84
N MET A 17 -55.09 75.37 -63.54
CA MET A 17 -56.13 74.69 -62.77
C MET A 17 -56.89 73.61 -63.57
N TYR A 18 -56.21 72.72 -64.30
CA TYR A 18 -56.88 71.60 -64.99
C TYR A 18 -56.19 70.23 -64.94
N ASN A 19 -55.09 70.06 -64.18
CA ASN A 19 -54.49 68.75 -63.87
C ASN A 19 -54.53 68.37 -62.37
N LYS A 20 -55.22 69.14 -61.54
CA LYS A 20 -55.34 68.87 -60.09
C LYS A 20 -56.08 67.57 -59.79
N ARG A 21 -57.12 67.21 -60.56
CA ARG A 21 -57.88 65.97 -60.33
C ARG A 21 -57.11 64.69 -60.69
N ALA A 22 -56.22 64.74 -61.67
CA ALA A 22 -55.36 63.60 -62.01
C ALA A 22 -54.24 63.43 -60.98
N ALA A 23 -53.59 64.53 -60.57
CA ALA A 23 -52.57 64.52 -59.53
C ALA A 23 -53.13 64.14 -58.14
N ASP A 24 -54.34 64.60 -57.77
CA ASP A 24 -55.00 64.25 -56.51
C ASP A 24 -55.56 62.81 -56.47
N ARG A 25 -55.71 62.12 -57.60
CA ARG A 25 -56.01 60.67 -57.62
C ARG A 25 -54.76 59.80 -57.46
N VAL A 26 -53.60 60.25 -57.97
CA VAL A 26 -52.33 59.50 -57.91
C VAL A 26 -51.58 59.74 -56.59
N ARG A 27 -51.73 60.93 -55.98
CA ARG A 27 -51.11 61.28 -54.68
C ARG A 27 -51.51 60.36 -53.51
N PRO A 28 -52.80 60.02 -53.32
CA PRO A 28 -53.24 59.11 -52.26
C PRO A 28 -52.65 57.71 -52.43
N ASP A 29 -52.57 57.23 -53.68
CA ASP A 29 -52.05 55.90 -54.00
C ASP A 29 -50.53 55.83 -53.77
N LEU A 30 -49.78 56.86 -54.20
CA LEU A 30 -48.35 56.98 -53.91
C LEU A 30 -48.06 57.10 -52.41
N THR A 31 -48.89 57.83 -51.66
CA THR A 31 -48.75 57.96 -50.20
C THR A 31 -49.00 56.62 -49.50
N GLY A 32 -50.01 55.86 -49.94
CA GLY A 32 -50.29 54.52 -49.44
C GLY A 32 -49.14 53.53 -49.71
N LEU A 33 -48.55 53.58 -50.92
CA LEU A 33 -47.37 52.78 -51.26
C LEU A 33 -46.13 53.16 -50.42
N LEU A 34 -45.93 54.45 -50.15
CA LEU A 34 -44.83 54.92 -49.32
C LEU A 34 -44.96 54.46 -47.85
N VAL A 35 -46.17 54.48 -47.30
CA VAL A 35 -46.46 53.92 -45.97
C VAL A 35 -46.23 52.41 -45.95
N LYS A 36 -46.70 51.67 -46.97
CA LYS A 36 -46.43 50.22 -47.10
C LYS A 36 -44.94 49.93 -47.17
N ASN A 37 -44.17 50.70 -47.94
CA ASN A 37 -42.73 50.53 -48.05
C ASN A 37 -42.03 50.80 -46.69
N LYS A 38 -42.42 51.86 -45.97
CA LYS A 38 -41.94 52.13 -44.60
C LYS A 38 -42.26 50.98 -43.64
N ASN A 39 -43.46 50.41 -43.70
CA ASN A 39 -43.86 49.28 -42.87
C ASN A 39 -43.05 48.02 -43.21
N LEU A 40 -42.87 47.70 -44.49
CA LEU A 40 -42.05 46.58 -44.94
C LEU A 40 -40.57 46.75 -44.54
N LEU A 41 -40.03 47.96 -44.60
CA LEU A 41 -38.68 48.26 -44.11
C LEU A 41 -38.54 48.06 -42.59
N ALA A 42 -39.58 48.41 -41.82
CA ALA A 42 -39.60 48.16 -40.38
C ALA A 42 -39.70 46.66 -40.06
N GLU A 43 -40.53 45.91 -40.81
CA GLU A 43 -40.63 44.46 -40.70
C GLU A 43 -39.31 43.76 -41.06
N LEU A 44 -38.64 44.19 -42.14
CA LEU A 44 -37.32 43.69 -42.51
C LEU A 44 -36.29 43.91 -41.40
N ARG A 45 -36.23 45.11 -40.81
CA ARG A 45 -35.34 45.40 -39.67
C ARG A 45 -35.68 44.53 -38.46
N ASN A 46 -36.97 44.31 -38.18
CA ASN A 46 -37.40 43.45 -37.08
C ASN A 46 -36.99 41.98 -37.32
N LEU A 47 -37.17 41.47 -38.54
CA LEU A 47 -36.73 40.12 -38.91
C LEU A 47 -35.22 39.97 -38.85
N GLN A 48 -34.46 40.97 -39.32
CA GLN A 48 -33.00 41.00 -39.19
C GLN A 48 -32.56 40.97 -37.73
N ASN A 49 -33.20 41.75 -36.85
CA ASN A 49 -32.90 41.73 -35.41
C ASN A 49 -33.24 40.38 -34.78
N LYS A 50 -34.37 39.76 -35.13
CA LYS A 50 -34.73 38.42 -34.65
C LYS A 50 -33.76 37.36 -35.12
N LEU A 51 -33.33 37.43 -36.39
CA LEU A 51 -32.31 36.53 -36.94
C LEU A 51 -31.00 36.67 -36.17
N LEU A 52 -30.53 37.89 -35.93
CA LEU A 52 -29.32 38.16 -35.16
C LEU A 52 -29.40 37.57 -33.75
N ILE A 53 -30.53 37.75 -33.05
CA ILE A 53 -30.74 37.16 -31.70
C ILE A 53 -30.71 35.62 -31.74
N LYS A 54 -31.28 35.02 -32.79
CA LYS A 54 -31.24 33.56 -32.95
C LYS A 54 -29.84 33.06 -33.30
N GLU A 55 -29.08 33.82 -34.07
CA GLU A 55 -27.70 33.51 -34.43
C GLU A 55 -26.77 33.60 -33.22
N THR A 56 -26.91 34.63 -32.36
CA THR A 56 -26.17 34.70 -31.09
C THR A 56 -26.51 33.55 -30.15
N SER A 57 -27.80 33.22 -30.01
CA SER A 57 -28.24 32.10 -29.18
C SER A 57 -27.72 30.75 -29.71
N LEU A 58 -27.70 30.56 -31.03
CA LEU A 58 -27.12 29.36 -31.63
C LEU A 58 -25.61 29.26 -31.34
N GLN A 59 -24.89 30.37 -31.43
CA GLN A 59 -23.46 30.40 -31.13
C GLN A 59 -23.17 30.10 -29.65
N GLU A 60 -24.00 30.61 -28.72
CA GLU A 60 -23.91 30.26 -27.30
C GLU A 60 -24.12 28.76 -27.07
N MET A 61 -25.17 28.18 -27.67
CA MET A 61 -25.44 26.74 -27.58
C MET A 61 -24.30 25.90 -28.17
N LYS A 62 -23.66 26.36 -29.25
CA LYS A 62 -22.51 25.69 -29.86
C LYS A 62 -21.30 25.70 -28.92
N ASN A 63 -21.03 26.81 -28.26
CA ASN A 63 -19.94 26.93 -27.29
C ASN A 63 -20.20 26.04 -26.06
N GLU A 64 -21.44 26.00 -25.58
CA GLU A 64 -21.83 25.14 -24.46
C GLU A 64 -21.68 23.65 -24.81
N LEU A 65 -22.09 23.25 -26.02
CA LEU A 65 -21.87 21.89 -26.53
C LEU A 65 -20.38 21.52 -26.58
N GLU A 66 -19.52 22.44 -27.03
CA GLU A 66 -18.07 22.18 -27.09
C GLU A 66 -17.47 22.03 -25.69
N SER A 67 -17.86 22.90 -24.75
CA SER A 67 -17.50 22.76 -23.33
C SER A 67 -17.94 21.41 -22.76
N TYR A 68 -19.14 20.92 -23.09
CA TYR A 68 -19.59 19.59 -22.69
C TYR A 68 -18.73 18.47 -23.26
N LYS A 69 -18.30 18.57 -24.53
CA LYS A 69 -17.40 17.57 -25.13
C LYS A 69 -16.03 17.57 -24.46
N GLU A 70 -15.44 18.74 -24.23
CA GLU A 70 -14.15 18.86 -23.54
C GLU A 70 -14.21 18.27 -22.12
N ASN A 71 -15.26 18.59 -21.37
CA ASN A 71 -15.50 18.01 -20.05
C ASN A 71 -15.65 16.49 -20.11
N ASN A 72 -16.37 15.96 -21.11
CA ASN A 72 -16.54 14.52 -21.28
C ASN A 72 -15.20 13.81 -21.62
N VAL A 73 -14.37 14.44 -22.45
CA VAL A 73 -13.02 13.93 -22.76
C VAL A 73 -12.15 13.95 -21.50
N GLN A 74 -12.16 15.04 -20.72
CA GLN A 74 -11.42 15.14 -19.48
C GLN A 74 -11.87 14.09 -18.45
N GLN A 75 -13.17 13.88 -18.30
CA GLN A 75 -13.73 12.82 -17.45
C GLN A 75 -13.30 11.43 -17.94
N SER A 76 -13.30 11.20 -19.25
CA SER A 76 -12.85 9.93 -19.83
C SER A 76 -11.37 9.65 -19.52
N PHE A 77 -10.50 10.67 -19.59
CA PHE A 77 -9.10 10.54 -19.17
C PHE A 77 -8.94 10.21 -17.68
N GLN A 78 -9.71 10.88 -16.81
CA GLN A 78 -9.70 10.58 -15.38
C GLN A 78 -10.16 9.15 -15.09
N ILE A 79 -11.22 8.70 -15.77
CA ILE A 79 -11.72 7.32 -15.66
C ILE A 79 -10.66 6.32 -16.11
N MET A 80 -9.92 6.62 -17.19
CA MET A 80 -8.84 5.75 -17.66
C MET A 80 -7.72 5.65 -16.62
N SER A 81 -7.25 6.78 -16.09
CA SER A 81 -6.23 6.81 -15.04
C SER A 81 -6.65 6.00 -13.81
N LEU A 82 -7.88 6.19 -13.35
CA LEU A 82 -8.41 5.44 -12.21
C LEU A 82 -8.51 3.94 -12.50
N LYS A 83 -8.81 3.55 -13.74
CA LYS A 83 -8.81 2.13 -14.14
C LYS A 83 -7.42 1.53 -14.10
N ASP A 84 -6.39 2.28 -14.50
CA ASP A 84 -5.02 1.80 -14.45
C ASP A 84 -4.52 1.70 -13.01
N ASP A 85 -4.83 2.68 -12.15
CA ASP A 85 -4.54 2.59 -10.71
C ASP A 85 -5.22 1.37 -10.05
N ILE A 86 -6.45 1.04 -10.46
CA ILE A 86 -7.15 -0.15 -9.96
C ILE A 86 -6.40 -1.43 -10.36
N LYS A 87 -5.92 -1.54 -11.61
CA LYS A 87 -5.15 -2.72 -12.05
C LYS A 87 -3.86 -2.87 -11.25
N ASP A 88 -3.14 -1.78 -11.02
CA ASP A 88 -1.91 -1.80 -10.21
C ASP A 88 -2.19 -2.26 -8.77
N LEU A 89 -3.30 -1.82 -8.19
CA LEU A 89 -3.74 -2.26 -6.87
C LEU A 89 -4.14 -3.74 -6.85
N GLU A 90 -4.82 -4.24 -7.90
CA GLU A 90 -5.15 -5.66 -8.04
C GLU A 90 -3.90 -6.54 -8.12
N GLU A 91 -2.87 -6.10 -8.87
CA GLU A 91 -1.58 -6.79 -8.94
C GLU A 91 -0.88 -6.81 -7.57
N LEU A 92 -0.90 -5.67 -6.85
CA LEU A 92 -0.36 -5.59 -5.50
C LEU A 92 -1.07 -6.57 -4.55
N ILE A 93 -2.40 -6.63 -4.59
CA ILE A 93 -3.20 -7.58 -3.79
C ILE A 93 -2.84 -9.03 -4.14
N ALA A 94 -2.70 -9.36 -5.43
CA ALA A 94 -2.29 -10.68 -5.86
C ALA A 94 -0.88 -11.05 -5.36
N SER A 95 0.05 -10.10 -5.40
CA SER A 95 1.42 -10.28 -4.88
C SER A 95 1.43 -10.51 -3.36
N LEU A 96 0.64 -9.73 -2.62
CA LEU A 96 0.53 -9.83 -1.18
C LEU A 96 -0.11 -11.16 -0.77
N THR A 97 -1.09 -11.63 -1.54
CA THR A 97 -1.73 -12.94 -1.34
C THR A 97 -0.73 -14.07 -1.55
N ARG A 98 0.12 -14.00 -2.58
CA ARG A 98 1.23 -14.95 -2.80
C ARG A 98 2.25 -14.95 -1.67
N ILE A 99 2.64 -13.78 -1.17
CA ILE A 99 3.57 -13.66 -0.03
C ILE A 99 2.93 -14.26 1.24
N LYS A 100 1.65 -13.98 1.47
CA LYS A 100 0.91 -14.51 2.62
C LYS A 100 0.83 -16.03 2.58
N SER A 101 0.52 -16.64 1.43
CA SER A 101 0.48 -18.09 1.30
C SER A 101 1.87 -18.70 1.54
N LEU A 102 2.92 -18.12 0.96
CA LEU A 102 4.30 -18.57 1.18
C LEU A 102 4.71 -18.51 2.65
N LYS A 103 4.38 -17.40 3.34
CA LYS A 103 4.66 -17.26 4.78
C LYS A 103 3.92 -18.32 5.60
N ASN A 104 2.65 -18.60 5.28
CA ASN A 104 1.87 -19.62 5.96
C ASN A 104 2.47 -21.02 5.77
N THR A 105 2.89 -21.37 4.55
CA THR A 105 3.57 -22.64 4.28
C THR A 105 4.89 -22.74 5.06
N ASN A 106 5.66 -21.66 5.14
CA ASN A 106 6.90 -21.65 5.91
C ASN A 106 6.66 -21.83 7.42
N ILE A 107 5.63 -21.17 7.97
CA ILE A 107 5.21 -21.36 9.36
C ILE A 107 4.84 -22.82 9.62
N GLN A 108 4.01 -23.42 8.77
CA GLN A 108 3.62 -24.84 8.90
C GLN A 108 4.83 -25.79 8.86
N ASN A 109 5.81 -25.51 8.00
CA ASN A 109 7.03 -26.31 7.93
C ASN A 109 7.88 -26.18 9.21
N LEU A 110 7.98 -24.97 9.77
CA LEU A 110 8.69 -24.73 11.04
C LEU A 110 7.96 -25.37 12.23
N GLU A 111 6.63 -25.29 12.27
CA GLU A 111 5.80 -25.94 13.29
C GLU A 111 5.99 -27.46 13.25
N ARG A 112 5.99 -28.06 12.06
CA ARG A 112 6.29 -29.49 11.89
C ARG A 112 7.70 -29.84 12.39
N GLY A 113 8.71 -29.09 11.98
CA GLY A 113 10.09 -29.32 12.43
C GLY A 113 10.26 -29.20 13.95
N ASN A 114 9.58 -28.24 14.58
CA ASN A 114 9.58 -28.11 16.04
C ASN A 114 8.88 -29.30 16.73
N TRP A 115 7.80 -29.82 16.13
CA TRP A 115 7.11 -31.00 16.63
C TRP A 115 8.03 -32.23 16.58
N ASP A 116 8.70 -32.47 15.46
CA ASP A 116 9.67 -33.56 15.29
C ASP A 116 10.84 -33.46 16.30
N LEU A 117 11.35 -32.24 16.52
CA LEU A 117 12.40 -32.01 17.53
C LEU A 117 11.91 -32.28 18.95
N THR A 118 10.67 -31.90 19.26
CA THR A 118 10.05 -32.17 20.57
C THR A 118 9.92 -33.67 20.81
N GLU A 119 9.48 -34.42 19.79
CA GLU A 119 9.41 -35.89 19.85
C GLU A 119 10.79 -36.51 20.10
N ARG A 120 11.82 -36.01 19.40
CA ARG A 120 13.20 -36.47 19.60
C ARG A 120 13.73 -36.16 20.99
N ILE A 121 13.41 -35.00 21.55
CA ILE A 121 13.78 -34.64 22.93
C ILE A 121 13.14 -35.65 23.91
N ILE A 122 11.85 -35.93 23.77
CA ILE A 122 11.14 -36.90 24.62
C ILE A 122 11.78 -38.29 24.52
N GLU A 123 12.12 -38.75 23.31
CA GLU A 123 12.81 -40.03 23.11
C GLU A 123 14.17 -40.07 23.82
N LEU A 124 14.97 -39.00 23.71
CA LEU A 124 16.28 -38.90 24.37
C LEU A 124 16.14 -38.84 25.90
N GLU A 125 15.17 -38.10 26.42
CA GLU A 125 14.85 -38.07 27.85
C GLU A 125 14.44 -39.45 28.37
N ASN A 126 13.65 -40.21 27.59
CA ASN A 126 13.29 -41.59 27.92
C ASN A 126 14.53 -42.49 27.99
N ARG A 127 15.42 -42.43 26.99
CA ARG A 127 16.67 -43.20 27.00
C ARG A 127 17.57 -42.83 28.17
N LEU A 128 17.65 -41.53 28.50
CA LEU A 128 18.41 -41.06 29.65
C LEU A 128 17.84 -41.61 30.97
N ARG A 129 16.51 -41.59 31.14
CA ARG A 129 15.86 -42.21 32.32
C ARG A 129 16.20 -43.68 32.48
N VAL A 130 16.21 -44.45 31.38
CA VAL A 130 16.59 -45.86 31.38
C VAL A 130 18.05 -46.03 31.80
N HIS A 131 18.98 -45.28 31.20
CA HIS A 131 20.40 -45.35 31.55
C HIS A 131 20.69 -44.95 33.00
N LEU A 132 19.99 -43.94 33.53
CA LEU A 132 20.10 -43.56 34.94
C LEU A 132 19.64 -44.68 35.87
N PHE A 133 18.52 -45.34 35.55
CA PHE A 133 18.03 -46.49 36.30
C PHE A 133 19.00 -47.68 36.26
N GLU A 134 19.55 -47.99 35.10
CA GLU A 134 20.55 -49.05 34.93
C GLU A 134 21.83 -48.77 35.72
N ARG A 135 22.33 -47.52 35.67
CA ARG A 135 23.48 -47.07 36.46
C ARG A 135 23.21 -47.22 37.96
N GLU A 136 22.07 -46.74 38.44
CA GLU A 136 21.70 -46.83 39.86
C GLU A 136 21.60 -48.29 40.33
N LYS A 137 21.08 -49.19 39.48
CA LYS A 137 21.07 -50.64 39.74
C LYS A 137 22.49 -51.22 39.79
N ALA A 138 23.39 -50.81 38.89
CA ALA A 138 24.78 -51.24 38.90
C ALA A 138 25.53 -50.73 40.14
N GLU A 139 25.29 -49.48 40.53
CA GLU A 139 25.87 -48.85 41.72
C GLU A 139 25.43 -49.56 43.00
N ARG A 140 24.13 -49.89 43.14
CA ARG A 140 23.63 -50.70 44.26
C ARG A 140 24.31 -52.07 44.33
N LYS A 141 24.53 -52.73 43.19
CA LYS A 141 25.24 -54.03 43.14
C LYS A 141 26.70 -53.89 43.54
N ALA A 142 27.39 -52.86 43.05
CA ALA A 142 28.78 -52.58 43.40
C ALA A 142 28.93 -52.32 44.90
N GLY A 143 28.08 -51.48 45.50
CA GLY A 143 28.09 -51.22 46.94
C GLY A 143 27.77 -52.47 47.79
N LEU A 144 26.96 -53.40 47.28
CA LEU A 144 26.71 -54.69 47.95
C LEU A 144 27.96 -55.58 47.95
N LEU A 145 28.70 -55.59 46.84
CA LEU A 145 29.96 -56.35 46.72
C LEU A 145 31.07 -55.73 47.59
N GLU A 146 31.17 -54.41 47.63
CA GLU A 146 32.12 -53.67 48.46
C GLU A 146 31.90 -53.99 49.96
N LYS A 147 30.64 -54.00 50.42
CA LYS A 147 30.31 -54.41 51.80
C LYS A 147 30.69 -55.86 52.11
N LYS A 148 30.56 -56.79 51.15
CA LYS A 148 31.00 -58.18 51.32
C LYS A 148 32.52 -58.29 51.42
N LEU A 149 33.26 -57.51 50.62
CA LEU A 149 34.72 -57.43 50.65
C LEU A 149 35.25 -56.81 51.95
N ALA A 150 34.63 -55.73 52.43
CA ALA A 150 34.98 -55.11 53.71
C ALA A 150 34.71 -56.05 54.90
N GLY A 151 33.71 -56.94 54.81
CA GLY A 151 33.46 -57.98 55.81
C GLY A 151 34.49 -59.12 55.82
N THR A 152 35.29 -59.27 54.75
CA THR A 152 36.39 -60.23 54.66
C THR A 152 37.76 -59.64 55.01
N ASP A 153 37.86 -58.32 55.22
CA ASP A 153 39.10 -57.59 55.49
C ASP A 153 39.57 -57.67 56.96
N GLY A 154 38.99 -58.60 57.73
CA GLY A 154 39.37 -58.90 59.12
C GLY A 154 40.54 -59.88 59.27
N PHE A 155 41.20 -60.31 58.19
CA PHE A 155 42.36 -61.21 58.29
C PHE A 155 43.69 -60.49 58.05
N THR A 156 44.41 -60.40 59.17
CA THR A 156 45.80 -60.07 59.48
C THR A 156 46.85 -60.08 58.33
N PRO A 157 47.78 -59.11 58.32
CA PRO A 157 48.89 -59.03 57.36
C PRO A 157 50.01 -60.02 57.72
N TYR A 158 50.43 -60.84 56.76
CA TYR A 158 51.61 -61.70 56.91
C TYR A 158 52.83 -61.05 56.25
N MET A 159 53.65 -60.39 57.06
CA MET A 159 55.05 -60.11 56.75
C MET A 159 55.93 -61.19 57.42
N ASN A 160 57.07 -61.47 56.77
CA ASN A 160 58.23 -62.28 57.20
C ASN A 160 58.11 -63.81 56.95
N MET A 161 59.06 -64.54 56.36
CA MET A 161 60.52 -64.42 56.37
C MET A 161 61.18 -64.92 55.08
N LYS A 162 62.34 -64.33 54.82
CA LYS A 162 63.44 -64.79 53.96
C LYS A 162 63.98 -66.15 54.45
N GLY A 163 64.16 -67.12 53.54
CA GLY A 163 64.70 -68.43 53.88
C GLY A 163 64.92 -69.31 52.64
N GLN A 164 66.16 -69.33 52.20
CA GLN A 164 66.84 -70.11 51.17
C GLN A 164 66.49 -71.62 51.09
N GLU A 165 66.59 -72.15 49.86
CA GLU A 165 66.96 -73.53 49.45
C GLU A 165 65.87 -74.63 49.37
N ASP A 166 65.40 -74.82 48.14
CA ASP A 166 65.15 -76.12 47.49
C ASP A 166 66.46 -76.95 47.43
N PRO A 167 66.49 -78.27 47.10
CA PRO A 167 65.38 -79.18 46.80
C PRO A 167 65.56 -80.65 47.30
N LEU A 168 64.54 -81.46 46.96
CA LEU A 168 64.64 -82.86 46.53
C LEU A 168 64.64 -83.99 47.58
N ASP A 169 63.53 -84.73 47.46
CA ASP A 169 63.47 -86.17 47.21
C ASP A 169 63.18 -87.12 48.37
N SER A 170 62.42 -88.14 47.98
CA SER A 170 62.58 -89.51 48.43
C SER A 170 61.64 -90.04 49.54
N PHE A 171 60.67 -90.81 49.02
CA PHE A 171 60.29 -92.15 49.49
C PHE A 171 59.24 -92.35 50.60
N MET A 172 58.06 -92.80 50.14
CA MET A 172 57.48 -94.14 50.34
C MET A 172 57.04 -94.63 51.74
N LYS A 173 55.82 -95.24 51.69
CA LYS A 173 55.18 -96.22 52.59
C LYS A 173 54.60 -95.65 53.89
N LYS A 174 53.28 -95.67 54.12
CA LYS A 174 52.24 -96.74 54.11
C LYS A 174 52.24 -97.59 55.39
N ASP A 175 51.05 -97.65 55.99
CA ASP A 175 50.51 -98.57 57.01
C ASP A 175 50.91 -98.33 58.47
N LYS A 176 50.09 -98.54 59.51
CA LYS A 176 48.65 -98.68 59.82
C LYS A 176 48.61 -99.01 61.33
N GLY A 177 47.55 -98.62 62.05
CA GLY A 177 47.21 -99.10 63.41
C GLY A 177 47.00 -97.93 64.38
N GLU A 178 45.79 -97.42 64.61
CA GLU A 178 44.67 -98.01 65.39
C GLU A 178 44.97 -98.10 66.89
N ALA A 179 44.54 -97.09 67.66
CA ALA A 179 43.62 -97.25 68.80
C ALA A 179 43.43 -95.95 69.62
N ILE A 180 42.24 -95.36 69.47
CA ILE A 180 41.30 -94.96 70.54
C ILE A 180 41.81 -94.02 71.66
N LEU A 181 41.37 -92.74 71.60
CA LEU A 181 40.59 -92.12 72.70
C LEU A 181 39.80 -90.87 72.23
N THR A 182 38.54 -91.10 71.85
CA THR A 182 37.32 -90.43 72.34
C THR A 182 37.28 -88.88 72.51
N LYS A 183 36.52 -88.25 71.59
CA LYS A 183 35.63 -87.06 71.70
C LYS A 183 36.21 -85.64 71.53
N ASN A 184 36.00 -85.03 70.35
CA ASN A 184 35.01 -83.95 70.09
C ASN A 184 35.23 -83.29 68.71
N PHE A 185 34.13 -82.88 68.06
CA PHE A 185 33.93 -82.13 66.80
C PHE A 185 33.49 -82.91 65.55
N GLU A 186 32.33 -82.47 65.04
CA GLU A 186 31.51 -83.05 63.99
C GLU A 186 31.95 -82.57 62.60
N ARG A 187 32.27 -83.54 61.74
CA ARG A 187 31.73 -83.69 60.37
C ARG A 187 32.09 -82.62 59.32
N ASP A 188 33.32 -82.72 58.81
CA ASP A 188 33.64 -82.42 57.41
C ASP A 188 33.40 -83.66 56.53
N ILE A 189 32.63 -83.53 55.45
CA ILE A 189 32.57 -84.49 54.34
C ILE A 189 32.68 -83.70 53.04
N PHE A 190 33.83 -83.79 52.39
CA PHE A 190 34.00 -83.47 50.98
C PHE A 190 33.24 -84.50 50.12
N HIS A 191 32.44 -84.03 49.17
CA HIS A 191 32.11 -84.78 47.96
C HIS A 191 32.87 -84.18 46.78
N SER A 192 33.50 -85.08 46.04
CA SER A 192 34.34 -84.90 44.87
C SER A 192 33.62 -84.25 43.69
N GLU A 193 34.14 -83.13 43.19
CA GLU A 193 33.77 -82.56 41.90
C GLU A 193 34.58 -83.26 40.79
N GLY A 194 33.90 -84.15 40.08
CA GLY A 194 34.49 -85.02 39.07
C GLY A 194 34.87 -84.32 37.76
N PRO A 195 35.53 -85.02 36.83
CA PRO A 195 36.08 -84.48 35.57
C PRO A 195 35.03 -83.94 34.57
N LYS A 196 33.74 -83.97 34.93
CA LYS A 196 32.65 -83.37 34.15
C LYS A 196 32.58 -81.85 34.33
N ASP A 197 32.99 -81.32 35.48
CA ASP A 197 32.90 -79.88 35.75
C ASP A 197 34.04 -79.10 35.07
N GLY A 198 35.25 -79.66 35.05
CA GLY A 198 36.37 -79.12 34.25
C GLY A 198 36.08 -79.07 32.75
N ARG A 199 35.33 -80.05 32.20
CA ARG A 199 34.89 -80.02 30.79
C ARG A 199 33.81 -78.97 30.54
N ASN A 200 32.95 -78.71 31.52
CA ASN A 200 31.91 -77.67 31.41
C ASN A 200 32.51 -76.26 31.55
N ILE A 201 33.50 -76.09 32.43
CA ILE A 201 34.29 -74.86 32.57
C ILE A 201 35.11 -74.60 31.32
N TRP A 202 35.73 -75.64 30.74
CA TRP A 202 36.47 -75.53 29.48
C TRP A 202 35.57 -75.17 28.30
N ASN A 203 34.41 -75.81 28.17
CA ASN A 203 33.43 -75.48 27.13
C ASN A 203 32.91 -74.04 27.28
N LYS A 204 32.68 -73.58 28.52
CA LYS A 204 32.22 -72.21 28.80
C LYS A 204 33.31 -71.17 28.56
N CYS A 205 34.57 -71.46 28.89
CA CYS A 205 35.72 -70.63 28.52
C CYS A 205 35.99 -70.62 27.00
N GLN A 206 35.68 -71.71 26.30
CA GLN A 206 35.82 -71.82 24.86
C GLN A 206 34.71 -71.07 24.13
N GLU A 207 33.46 -71.14 24.61
CA GLU A 207 32.36 -70.30 24.14
C GLU A 207 32.62 -68.81 24.43
N ASP A 208 33.13 -68.47 25.62
CA ASP A 208 33.51 -67.09 25.97
C ASP A 208 34.68 -66.57 25.12
N SER A 209 35.62 -67.44 24.75
CA SER A 209 36.70 -67.07 23.81
C SER A 209 36.17 -66.84 22.41
N ILE A 210 35.26 -67.69 21.93
CA ILE A 210 34.61 -67.52 20.62
C ILE A 210 33.71 -66.27 20.62
N HIS A 211 33.04 -65.95 21.73
CA HIS A 211 32.25 -64.73 21.88
C HIS A 211 33.12 -63.47 21.94
N LYS A 212 34.25 -63.50 22.66
CA LYS A 212 35.23 -62.41 22.70
C LYS A 212 35.93 -62.22 21.36
N GLU A 213 36.20 -63.30 20.64
CA GLU A 213 36.77 -63.27 19.30
C GLU A 213 35.76 -62.71 18.28
N LYS A 214 34.48 -63.09 18.35
CA LYS A 214 33.40 -62.45 17.57
C LYS A 214 33.23 -60.96 17.89
N GLN A 215 33.33 -60.56 19.16
CA GLN A 215 33.35 -59.14 19.54
C GLN A 215 34.58 -58.40 19.02
N LYS A 216 35.75 -59.05 18.96
CA LYS A 216 36.95 -58.48 18.34
C LYS A 216 36.74 -58.27 16.84
N TYR A 217 36.17 -59.22 16.11
CA TYR A 217 35.89 -59.05 14.67
C TYR A 217 34.76 -58.03 14.39
N GLU A 218 33.85 -57.76 15.34
CA GLU A 218 32.88 -56.65 15.24
C GLU A 218 33.49 -55.27 15.55
N LEU A 219 34.46 -55.20 16.47
CA LEU A 219 35.18 -53.97 16.81
C LEU A 219 36.29 -53.61 15.79
N ASP A 220 36.86 -54.62 15.13
CA ASP A 220 37.93 -54.46 14.13
C ASP A 220 37.39 -54.42 12.68
N ARG A 221 36.07 -54.49 12.51
CA ARG A 221 35.42 -54.02 11.27
C ARG A 221 35.74 -52.53 11.20
N PRO A 222 36.46 -52.04 10.16
CA PRO A 222 36.70 -50.62 10.01
C PRO A 222 35.33 -49.95 10.11
N PRO A 223 35.15 -48.91 10.96
CA PRO A 223 33.84 -48.35 11.19
C PRO A 223 33.29 -48.10 9.80
N HIS A 224 32.18 -48.79 9.46
CA HIS A 224 31.51 -48.55 8.21
C HIS A 224 31.20 -47.08 8.28
N SER A 225 32.06 -46.33 7.61
CA SER A 225 32.21 -44.91 7.86
C SER A 225 30.83 -44.36 7.66
N PHE A 226 30.43 -43.54 8.61
CA PHE A 226 29.30 -42.63 8.70
C PHE A 226 29.22 -41.75 7.42
N GLY A 227 29.29 -42.37 6.25
CA GLY A 227 29.54 -41.80 4.95
C GLY A 227 28.23 -41.32 4.34
N TRP A 228 27.13 -41.98 4.67
CA TRP A 228 25.80 -41.51 4.32
C TRP A 228 25.36 -40.39 5.27
N GLU A 229 25.60 -40.44 6.58
CA GLU A 229 25.31 -39.33 7.50
C GLU A 229 26.19 -38.09 7.25
N THR A 230 27.49 -38.26 6.96
CA THR A 230 28.33 -37.14 6.53
C THR A 230 27.93 -36.61 5.16
N LYS A 231 27.46 -37.45 4.23
CA LYS A 231 26.88 -37.00 2.94
C LYS A 231 25.54 -36.28 3.14
N THR A 232 24.68 -36.76 4.02
CA THR A 232 23.38 -36.15 4.36
C THR A 232 23.60 -34.81 5.05
N ALA A 233 24.46 -34.75 6.08
CA ALA A 233 24.84 -33.52 6.76
C ALA A 233 25.53 -32.52 5.81
N ARG A 234 26.44 -32.99 4.94
CA ARG A 234 27.08 -32.15 3.91
C ARG A 234 26.06 -31.65 2.89
N SER A 235 25.07 -32.44 2.52
CA SER A 235 23.99 -32.02 1.62
C SER A 235 23.08 -30.97 2.26
N HIS A 236 22.75 -31.12 3.55
CA HIS A 236 21.97 -30.14 4.30
C HIS A 236 22.72 -28.83 4.48
N TYR A 237 24.03 -28.91 4.78
CA TYR A 237 24.90 -27.74 4.86
C TYR A 237 25.03 -27.03 3.50
N GLN A 238 25.19 -27.78 2.41
CA GLN A 238 25.23 -27.22 1.06
C GLN A 238 23.89 -26.58 0.66
N LYS A 239 22.76 -27.20 1.04
CA LYS A 239 21.42 -26.65 0.83
C LYS A 239 21.21 -25.36 1.61
N PHE A 240 21.64 -25.31 2.87
CA PHE A 240 21.61 -24.11 3.69
C PHE A 240 22.47 -22.98 3.08
N LEU A 241 23.69 -23.30 2.62
CA LEU A 241 24.54 -22.34 1.92
C LEU A 241 23.91 -21.82 0.63
N SER A 242 23.23 -22.67 -0.14
CA SER A 242 22.54 -22.25 -1.37
C SER A 242 21.36 -21.30 -1.08
N GLN A 243 20.64 -21.54 0.00
CA GLN A 243 19.56 -20.66 0.45
C GLN A 243 20.11 -19.30 0.91
N LEU A 244 21.18 -19.30 1.71
CA LEU A 244 21.84 -18.07 2.12
C LEU A 244 22.41 -17.29 0.93
N ALA A 245 23.07 -17.96 0.00
CA ALA A 245 23.59 -17.31 -1.20
C ALA A 245 22.47 -16.68 -2.04
N THR A 246 21.32 -17.34 -2.17
CA THR A 246 20.15 -16.80 -2.88
C THR A 246 19.57 -15.57 -2.16
N LEU A 247 19.43 -15.63 -0.84
CA LEU A 247 18.89 -14.51 -0.05
C LEU A 247 19.82 -13.28 -0.03
N LEU A 248 21.12 -13.52 -0.04
CA LEU A 248 22.14 -12.47 0.02
C LEU A 248 22.53 -11.94 -1.37
N SER A 249 22.07 -12.60 -2.44
CA SER A 249 22.30 -12.16 -3.81
C SER A 249 21.46 -10.94 -4.15
N ASN A 250 22.09 -9.96 -4.77
CA ASN A 250 21.42 -8.75 -5.26
C ASN A 250 21.14 -8.95 -6.76
N SER A 251 20.20 -8.19 -7.34
CA SER A 251 19.82 -8.29 -8.77
C SER A 251 20.96 -8.11 -9.79
N VAL A 252 22.17 -7.76 -9.34
CA VAL A 252 23.33 -7.42 -10.18
C VAL A 252 24.46 -8.46 -10.08
N VAL A 253 24.60 -9.20 -8.96
CA VAL A 253 25.68 -10.18 -8.78
C VAL A 253 25.16 -11.38 -7.97
N PRO A 254 25.02 -12.56 -8.60
CA PRO A 254 24.71 -13.79 -7.87
C PRO A 254 25.93 -14.28 -7.08
N ILE A 255 25.70 -14.65 -5.84
CA ILE A 255 26.74 -15.10 -4.92
C ILE A 255 26.90 -16.61 -5.04
N PRO A 256 28.14 -17.14 -5.11
CA PRO A 256 28.38 -18.58 -5.05
C PRO A 256 27.87 -19.19 -3.74
N ALA A 257 27.27 -20.38 -3.80
CA ALA A 257 26.84 -21.15 -2.63
C ALA A 257 28.03 -21.81 -1.88
N THR A 258 29.06 -21.02 -1.59
CA THR A 258 30.23 -21.40 -0.81
C THR A 258 30.23 -20.64 0.50
N GLU A 259 30.70 -21.28 1.57
CA GLU A 259 30.74 -20.69 2.91
C GLU A 259 31.51 -19.36 2.95
N GLN A 260 32.65 -19.31 2.24
CA GLN A 260 33.50 -18.13 2.20
C GLN A 260 32.81 -16.94 1.51
N ALA A 261 32.16 -17.16 0.35
CA ALA A 261 31.47 -16.09 -0.37
C ALA A 261 30.26 -15.55 0.40
N VAL A 262 29.52 -16.43 1.09
CA VAL A 262 28.42 -16.04 1.98
C VAL A 262 28.93 -15.20 3.16
N LYS A 263 30.03 -15.61 3.80
CA LYS A 263 30.65 -14.86 4.92
C LYS A 263 31.16 -13.48 4.49
N GLU A 264 31.87 -13.41 3.37
CA GLU A 264 32.38 -12.15 2.81
C GLU A 264 31.22 -11.19 2.49
N ARG A 265 30.13 -11.70 1.91
CA ARG A 265 28.97 -10.86 1.64
C ARG A 265 28.32 -10.30 2.91
N ILE A 266 28.15 -11.13 3.93
CA ILE A 266 27.56 -10.68 5.20
C ILE A 266 28.43 -9.61 5.83
N GLN A 267 29.76 -9.78 5.81
CA GLN A 267 30.69 -8.77 6.30
C GLN A 267 30.62 -7.47 5.49
N GLU A 268 30.54 -7.56 4.16
CA GLU A 268 30.39 -6.41 3.28
C GLU A 268 29.09 -5.65 3.54
N ILE A 269 27.96 -6.37 3.71
CA ILE A 269 26.67 -5.77 4.07
C ILE A 269 26.76 -5.08 5.43
N GLY A 270 27.38 -5.72 6.43
CA GLY A 270 27.58 -5.12 7.75
C GLY A 270 28.50 -3.89 7.72
N ALA A 271 29.57 -3.91 6.92
CA ALA A 271 30.44 -2.75 6.73
C ALA A 271 29.70 -1.59 6.04
N LYS A 272 28.89 -1.91 5.01
CA LYS A 272 28.01 -0.94 4.35
C LYS A 272 27.01 -0.36 5.33
N GLU A 273 26.33 -1.17 6.13
CA GLU A 273 25.36 -0.69 7.13
C GLU A 273 26.00 0.33 8.08
N ARG A 274 27.20 0.05 8.60
CA ARG A 274 27.94 1.00 9.45
C ARG A 274 28.27 2.30 8.72
N SER A 275 28.69 2.20 7.45
CA SER A 275 28.96 3.37 6.60
C SER A 275 27.70 4.21 6.34
N TRP A 276 26.56 3.57 6.03
CA TRP A 276 25.29 4.27 5.84
C TRP A 276 24.77 4.90 7.14
N LYS A 277 24.98 4.24 8.29
CA LYS A 277 24.66 4.82 9.61
C LYS A 277 25.45 6.08 9.88
N PHE A 278 26.78 6.03 9.77
CA PHE A 278 27.64 7.20 9.94
C PHE A 278 27.25 8.35 8.99
N ARG A 279 27.04 8.04 7.70
CA ARG A 279 26.61 9.05 6.71
C ARG A 279 25.23 9.64 7.02
N THR A 280 24.33 8.86 7.60
CA THR A 280 23.00 9.33 8.00
C THR A 280 23.10 10.26 9.20
N GLU A 281 23.95 9.93 10.18
CA GLU A 281 24.23 10.79 11.34
C GLU A 281 24.88 12.12 10.92
N ASP A 282 25.85 12.09 10.00
CA ASP A 282 26.45 13.30 9.43
C ASP A 282 25.42 14.18 8.73
N LEU A 283 24.57 13.60 7.87
CA LEU A 283 23.50 14.33 7.19
C LEU A 283 22.48 14.90 8.19
N GLN A 284 22.19 14.18 9.27
CA GLN A 284 21.32 14.68 10.34
C GLN A 284 21.95 15.89 11.05
N GLN A 285 23.25 15.87 11.34
CA GLN A 285 23.94 17.02 11.89
C GLN A 285 23.96 18.20 10.91
N GLU A 286 24.20 17.95 9.63
CA GLU A 286 24.17 19.00 8.60
C GLU A 286 22.78 19.65 8.51
N ILE A 287 21.71 18.85 8.49
CA ILE A 287 20.33 19.36 8.52
C ILE A 287 20.08 20.22 9.76
N LEU A 288 20.57 19.82 10.94
CA LEU A 288 20.44 20.62 12.16
C LEU A 288 21.16 21.96 12.04
N THR A 289 22.40 21.97 11.52
CA THR A 289 23.16 23.22 11.32
C THR A 289 22.52 24.14 10.28
N LEU A 290 22.00 23.59 9.17
CA LEU A 290 21.27 24.35 8.15
C LEU A 290 19.95 24.91 8.70
N THR A 291 19.25 24.12 9.51
CA THR A 291 18.02 24.56 10.20
C THR A 291 18.32 25.71 11.16
N GLN A 292 19.42 25.63 11.91
CA GLN A 292 19.87 26.70 12.79
C GLN A 292 20.24 27.97 11.99
N ARG A 293 20.93 27.84 10.85
CA ARG A 293 21.24 28.97 9.95
C ARG A 293 19.98 29.60 9.36
N LEU A 294 19.02 28.80 8.93
CA LEU A 294 17.72 29.29 8.45
C LEU A 294 16.94 30.01 9.54
N GLN A 295 17.06 29.60 10.80
CA GLN A 295 16.44 30.28 11.93
C GLN A 295 17.12 31.61 12.29
N GLN A 296 18.42 31.77 11.98
CA GLN A 296 19.14 33.04 12.14
C GLN A 296 18.95 34.00 10.96
N LEU A 297 18.57 33.51 9.77
CA LEU A 297 18.37 34.32 8.58
C LEU A 297 17.34 35.46 8.74
N PRO A 298 16.18 35.27 9.43
CA PRO A 298 15.26 36.36 9.74
C PRO A 298 15.91 37.49 10.56
N ARG A 299 16.76 37.14 11.55
CA ARG A 299 17.45 38.15 12.38
C ARG A 299 18.42 38.99 11.55
N HIS A 300 19.23 38.34 10.71
CA HIS A 300 20.16 39.05 9.83
C HIS A 300 19.44 39.88 8.76
N SER A 301 18.28 39.44 8.26
CA SER A 301 17.49 40.24 7.32
C SER A 301 16.83 41.47 7.96
N GLU A 302 16.44 41.39 9.24
CA GLU A 302 15.89 42.52 9.99
C GLU A 302 16.98 43.52 10.39
N GLU A 303 18.19 43.03 10.68
CA GLU A 303 19.38 43.84 10.98
C GLU A 303 19.91 44.55 9.71
N ALA A 304 19.96 43.83 8.58
CA ALA A 304 20.28 44.37 7.26
C ALA A 304 19.20 45.32 6.71
N ALA A 305 17.98 45.33 7.24
CA ALA A 305 16.95 46.32 6.91
C ALA A 305 17.11 47.63 7.72
N ARG A 306 17.77 47.58 8.89
CA ARG A 306 18.13 48.77 9.69
C ARG A 306 19.42 49.44 9.20
N GLU A 307 20.31 48.69 8.58
CA GLU A 307 21.60 49.17 8.07
C GLU A 307 21.51 50.24 6.94
N PRO A 308 20.56 50.16 5.98
CA PRO A 308 20.37 51.17 4.94
C PRO A 308 19.97 52.54 5.51
N SER A 309 19.21 52.60 6.60
CA SER A 309 18.86 53.89 7.22
C SER A 309 20.07 54.51 7.90
N GLN A 310 20.87 53.72 8.62
CA GLN A 310 22.13 54.20 9.20
C GLN A 310 23.17 54.59 8.13
N MET A 311 23.30 53.82 7.06
CA MET A 311 24.22 54.10 5.96
C MET A 311 23.78 55.32 5.13
N GLN A 312 22.47 55.53 4.98
CA GLN A 312 21.93 56.73 4.32
C GLN A 312 22.22 57.99 5.13
N ASP A 313 22.10 57.94 6.46
CA ASP A 313 22.45 59.06 7.34
C ASP A 313 23.97 59.34 7.32
N ARG A 314 24.80 58.29 7.41
CA ARG A 314 26.26 58.41 7.25
C ARG A 314 26.66 58.94 5.87
N CYS A 315 25.99 58.52 4.79
CA CYS A 315 26.22 59.06 3.44
C CYS A 315 25.82 60.53 3.32
N ARG A 316 24.73 60.97 3.98
CA ARG A 316 24.35 62.40 4.00
C ARG A 316 25.42 63.23 4.71
N GLU A 317 25.97 62.74 5.82
CA GLU A 317 27.05 63.41 6.55
C GLU A 317 28.36 63.41 5.77
N GLN A 318 28.76 62.28 5.19
CA GLN A 318 29.98 62.17 4.41
C GLN A 318 29.91 62.99 3.11
N LYS A 319 28.72 63.11 2.49
CA LYS A 319 28.49 64.01 1.34
C LYS A 319 28.60 65.49 1.73
N ARG A 320 28.22 65.86 2.97
CA ARG A 320 28.48 67.20 3.51
C ARG A 320 29.97 67.43 3.78
N ALA A 321 30.72 66.40 4.18
CA ALA A 321 32.16 66.47 4.40
C ALA A 321 32.98 66.49 3.09
N LEU A 322 32.62 65.68 2.09
CA LEU A 322 33.24 65.65 0.78
C LEU A 322 33.08 66.98 0.04
N LYS A 323 31.89 67.60 0.09
CA LYS A 323 31.72 68.97 -0.45
C LYS A 323 32.65 70.02 0.20
N ARG A 324 33.13 69.78 1.44
CA ARG A 324 34.10 70.65 2.11
C ARG A 324 35.55 70.33 1.73
N LEU A 325 35.83 69.12 1.25
CA LEU A 325 37.17 68.63 0.92
C LEU A 325 37.49 68.69 -0.58
N GLU A 326 36.47 68.56 -1.44
CA GLU A 326 36.57 68.71 -2.89
C GLU A 326 36.93 70.15 -3.29
N GLY A 327 36.55 71.13 -2.47
CA GLY A 327 37.09 72.50 -2.54
C GLY A 327 38.58 72.62 -2.18
N LYS A 328 39.23 71.54 -1.71
CA LYS A 328 40.64 71.52 -1.28
C LYS A 328 41.55 70.58 -2.09
N THR A 329 41.03 69.60 -2.83
CA THR A 329 41.82 68.52 -3.46
C THR A 329 41.97 68.61 -4.99
N ALA A 330 41.36 69.60 -5.65
CA ALA A 330 41.64 69.90 -7.07
C ALA A 330 43.08 70.37 -7.36
N VAL A 331 43.99 70.29 -6.38
CA VAL A 331 45.34 70.86 -6.42
C VAL A 331 46.42 69.83 -6.74
N ASN A 332 46.20 68.51 -6.60
CA ASN A 332 47.35 67.61 -6.72
C ASN A 332 46.96 66.17 -7.01
N ASP A 333 47.30 65.70 -8.21
CA ASP A 333 47.63 64.30 -8.49
C ASP A 333 48.39 64.22 -9.83
N PHE A 334 49.70 63.93 -9.75
CA PHE A 334 50.49 63.40 -10.85
C PHE A 334 51.23 62.16 -10.34
N PHE A 335 50.99 61.07 -11.04
CA PHE A 335 51.23 59.67 -10.69
C PHE A 335 52.71 59.29 -10.56
N GLN A 336 52.97 58.32 -9.68
CA GLN A 336 54.23 57.59 -9.58
C GLN A 336 53.93 56.09 -9.60
N GLU A 337 54.23 55.41 -10.71
CA GLU A 337 54.19 53.95 -10.82
C GLU A 337 55.55 53.43 -11.32
N SER A 338 55.90 52.26 -10.79
CA SER A 338 56.80 51.24 -11.33
C SER A 338 58.21 51.13 -10.73
N LEU A 339 58.44 49.99 -10.08
CA LEU A 339 59.71 49.32 -9.80
C LEU A 339 59.47 47.83 -10.07
N ASP A 340 60.46 47.11 -10.61
CA ASP A 340 60.82 45.75 -10.14
C ASP A 340 62.05 45.13 -10.83
N LEU A 341 62.64 44.15 -10.10
CA LEU A 341 63.60 43.08 -10.43
C LEU A 341 65.10 43.44 -10.40
N ASP A 342 66.03 42.60 -9.91
CA ASP A 342 66.14 41.13 -10.01
C ASP A 342 67.25 40.60 -9.07
N ARG A 343 67.26 39.30 -8.70
CA ARG A 343 68.47 38.65 -8.15
C ARG A 343 68.46 37.12 -8.23
N ASN A 344 69.51 36.56 -8.85
CA ASN A 344 69.86 35.12 -8.88
C ASN A 344 71.37 34.89 -8.60
N LYS A 345 71.70 33.75 -7.98
CA LYS A 345 72.97 32.94 -7.91
C LYS A 345 73.13 32.38 -6.48
N GLU A 346 73.55 31.14 -6.20
CA GLU A 346 74.62 30.31 -6.79
C GLU A 346 74.62 28.89 -6.16
N ASN A 347 75.39 27.96 -6.77
CA ASN A 347 76.28 26.96 -6.15
C ASN A 347 76.02 25.44 -6.41
N SER A 348 77.08 24.69 -6.78
CA SER A 348 77.04 23.35 -7.39
C SER A 348 78.07 22.32 -6.87
N GLY A 349 78.44 22.35 -5.59
CA GLY A 349 79.49 21.50 -5.00
C GLY A 349 79.05 20.15 -4.41
N THR A 350 77.75 19.85 -4.41
CA THR A 350 77.19 18.77 -3.59
C THR A 350 76.79 17.51 -4.37
N LYS A 351 77.16 17.42 -5.66
CA LYS A 351 76.55 16.54 -6.68
C LYS A 351 76.52 15.01 -6.45
N ASN A 352 77.32 14.42 -5.55
CA ASN A 352 77.55 12.96 -5.53
C ASN A 352 76.86 12.25 -4.35
N SER A 353 76.84 12.88 -3.16
CA SER A 353 75.87 12.52 -2.12
C SER A 353 74.46 12.92 -2.56
N TRP A 354 74.35 13.99 -3.36
CA TRP A 354 73.09 14.45 -3.92
C TRP A 354 72.49 13.44 -4.88
N THR A 355 73.25 12.65 -5.65
CA THR A 355 72.65 11.64 -6.53
C THR A 355 72.00 10.46 -5.79
N ASP A 356 72.57 10.01 -4.67
CA ASP A 356 71.95 8.94 -3.85
C ASP A 356 70.80 9.48 -2.97
N GLU A 357 71.00 10.66 -2.38
CA GLU A 357 69.95 11.40 -1.67
C GLU A 357 68.79 11.77 -2.61
N HIS A 358 69.04 12.23 -3.84
CA HIS A 358 68.02 12.49 -4.86
C HIS A 358 67.36 11.22 -5.39
N GLY A 359 68.06 10.08 -5.40
CA GLY A 359 67.46 8.79 -5.75
C GLY A 359 66.53 8.27 -4.66
N LYS A 360 66.85 8.52 -3.38
CA LYS A 360 65.94 8.26 -2.25
C LYS A 360 64.79 9.25 -2.21
N MET A 361 65.07 10.54 -2.41
CA MET A 361 64.07 11.61 -2.49
C MET A 361 63.14 11.43 -3.70
N SER A 362 63.64 11.00 -4.86
CA SER A 362 62.79 10.69 -6.03
C SER A 362 61.88 9.50 -5.74
N ARG A 363 62.40 8.43 -5.14
CA ARG A 363 61.58 7.27 -4.76
C ARG A 363 60.57 7.59 -3.65
N GLN A 364 60.89 8.51 -2.75
CA GLN A 364 59.96 9.00 -1.75
C GLN A 364 58.90 9.91 -2.38
N LEU A 365 59.30 10.85 -3.23
CA LEU A 365 58.41 11.75 -3.95
C LEU A 365 57.46 10.99 -4.88
N GLU A 366 57.93 9.90 -5.50
CA GLU A 366 57.11 9.03 -6.35
C GLU A 366 56.05 8.28 -5.52
N LYS A 367 56.41 7.78 -4.33
CA LYS A 367 55.45 7.19 -3.38
C LYS A 367 54.46 8.22 -2.86
N ASP A 368 54.93 9.40 -2.45
CA ASP A 368 54.09 10.49 -1.97
C ASP A 368 53.13 10.96 -3.07
N ASN A 369 53.57 10.98 -4.34
CA ASN A 369 52.74 11.31 -5.49
C ASN A 369 51.71 10.20 -5.79
N GLU A 370 52.08 8.93 -5.70
CA GLU A 370 51.15 7.80 -5.81
C GLU A 370 50.07 7.85 -4.71
N GLU A 371 50.47 8.08 -3.46
CA GLU A 371 49.54 8.26 -2.33
C GLU A 371 48.63 9.48 -2.55
N GLN A 372 49.17 10.59 -3.06
CA GLN A 372 48.41 11.79 -3.38
C GLN A 372 47.39 11.55 -4.51
N THR A 373 47.75 10.77 -5.54
CA THR A 373 46.82 10.43 -6.63
C THR A 373 45.69 9.52 -6.14
N LEU A 374 45.99 8.53 -5.29
CA LEU A 374 44.97 7.68 -4.66
C LEU A 374 44.01 8.49 -3.79
N LEU A 375 44.53 9.42 -2.99
CA LEU A 375 43.73 10.31 -2.17
C LEU A 375 42.80 11.18 -3.02
N ASN A 376 43.30 11.71 -4.14
CA ASN A 376 42.52 12.54 -5.05
C ASN A 376 41.42 11.73 -5.77
N ILE A 377 41.72 10.49 -6.19
CA ILE A 377 40.70 9.57 -6.76
C ILE A 377 39.62 9.27 -5.73
N GLN A 378 40.00 9.01 -4.48
CA GLN A 378 39.06 8.75 -3.39
C GLN A 378 38.17 9.98 -3.11
N GLN A 379 38.74 11.18 -3.04
CA GLN A 379 37.99 12.43 -2.86
C GLN A 379 37.02 12.68 -4.02
N ASN A 380 37.44 12.50 -5.27
CA ASN A 380 36.58 12.68 -6.43
C ASN A 380 35.42 11.68 -6.48
N LEU A 381 35.66 10.42 -6.12
CA LEU A 381 34.60 9.42 -5.94
C LEU A 381 33.62 9.85 -4.85
N GLN A 382 34.13 10.36 -3.72
CA GLN A 382 33.30 10.84 -2.63
C GLN A 382 32.42 12.00 -3.09
N ILE A 383 33.00 13.03 -3.73
CA ILE A 383 32.30 14.20 -4.29
C ILE A 383 31.22 13.79 -5.29
N ALA A 384 31.53 12.89 -6.22
CA ALA A 384 30.56 12.39 -7.19
C ALA A 384 29.39 11.66 -6.50
N THR A 385 29.68 10.91 -5.42
CA THR A 385 28.61 10.24 -4.66
C THR A 385 27.77 11.23 -3.85
N THR A 386 28.35 12.30 -3.31
CA THR A 386 27.59 13.36 -2.61
C THR A 386 26.73 14.14 -3.57
N GLN A 387 27.25 14.57 -4.73
CA GLN A 387 26.47 15.26 -5.76
C GLN A 387 25.26 14.43 -6.22
N ARG A 388 25.45 13.12 -6.45
CA ARG A 388 24.33 12.24 -6.81
C ARG A 388 23.27 12.10 -5.71
N LEU A 389 23.66 12.18 -4.44
CA LEU A 389 22.69 12.22 -3.34
C LEU A 389 22.00 13.58 -3.26
N GLU A 390 22.74 14.67 -3.44
CA GLU A 390 22.22 16.03 -3.47
C GLU A 390 21.13 16.19 -4.55
N GLU A 391 21.38 15.69 -5.77
CA GLU A 391 20.39 15.67 -6.85
C GLU A 391 19.12 14.89 -6.49
N LYS A 392 19.27 13.75 -5.79
CA LYS A 392 18.12 12.97 -5.31
C LYS A 392 17.35 13.73 -4.23
N ILE A 393 18.03 14.40 -3.31
CA ILE A 393 17.41 15.23 -2.27
C ILE A 393 16.65 16.38 -2.92
N GLN A 394 17.24 17.08 -3.87
CA GLN A 394 16.58 18.17 -4.61
C GLN A 394 15.34 17.66 -5.37
N LYS A 395 15.42 16.49 -6.01
CA LYS A 395 14.28 15.87 -6.71
C LYS A 395 13.15 15.53 -5.73
N LEU A 396 13.47 14.94 -4.57
CA LEU A 396 12.49 14.62 -3.53
C LEU A 396 11.88 15.90 -2.91
N GLN A 397 12.68 16.94 -2.69
CA GLN A 397 12.21 18.23 -2.21
C GLN A 397 11.24 18.89 -3.19
N LYS A 398 11.54 18.82 -4.51
CA LYS A 398 10.64 19.31 -5.55
C LYS A 398 9.31 18.55 -5.55
N GLN A 399 9.36 17.21 -5.53
CA GLN A 399 8.16 16.38 -5.43
C GLN A 399 7.33 16.70 -4.18
N LEU A 400 7.98 16.92 -3.03
CA LEU A 400 7.29 17.30 -1.80
C LEU A 400 6.62 18.68 -1.91
N SER A 401 7.26 19.64 -2.57
CA SER A 401 6.69 20.96 -2.84
C SER A 401 5.47 20.88 -3.75
N ASP A 402 5.56 20.11 -4.84
CA ASP A 402 4.47 19.89 -5.79
C ASP A 402 3.28 19.21 -5.11
N LEU A 403 3.52 18.18 -4.29
CA LEU A 403 2.49 17.53 -3.48
C LEU A 403 1.87 18.48 -2.44
N LYS A 404 2.66 19.33 -1.79
CA LYS A 404 2.13 20.35 -0.85
C LYS A 404 1.23 21.35 -1.56
N LEU A 405 1.61 21.80 -2.77
CA LEU A 405 0.79 22.71 -3.59
C LEU A 405 -0.50 22.03 -4.07
N SER A 406 -0.42 20.79 -4.54
CA SER A 406 -1.59 20.00 -4.94
C SER A 406 -2.54 19.80 -3.76
N ASN A 407 -2.03 19.45 -2.58
CA ASN A 407 -2.84 19.28 -1.37
C ASN A 407 -3.53 20.60 -0.95
N LYS A 408 -2.83 21.74 -1.02
CA LYS A 408 -3.45 23.06 -0.81
C LYS A 408 -4.60 23.31 -1.81
N SER A 409 -4.39 22.99 -3.09
CA SER A 409 -5.43 23.12 -4.13
C SER A 409 -6.63 22.22 -3.85
N MET A 410 -6.41 20.94 -3.58
CA MET A 410 -7.47 19.98 -3.20
C MET A 410 -8.24 20.44 -1.96
N LYS A 411 -7.55 21.00 -0.96
CA LYS A 411 -8.19 21.55 0.24
C LYS A 411 -9.12 22.73 -0.09
N ILE A 412 -8.71 23.61 -1.00
CA ILE A 412 -9.55 24.72 -1.49
C ILE A 412 -10.75 24.18 -2.29
N GLN A 413 -10.54 23.17 -3.14
CA GLN A 413 -11.66 22.54 -3.86
C GLN A 413 -12.65 21.89 -2.89
N LEU A 414 -12.16 21.19 -1.87
CA LEU A 414 -13.00 20.54 -0.86
C LEU A 414 -13.83 21.55 -0.07
N THR A 415 -13.25 22.69 0.32
CA THR A 415 -14.02 23.76 0.98
C THR A 415 -15.08 24.33 0.05
N ARG A 416 -14.78 24.53 -1.24
CA ARG A 416 -15.78 24.98 -2.24
C ARG A 416 -16.91 23.96 -2.42
N VAL A 417 -16.60 22.67 -2.52
CA VAL A 417 -17.61 21.59 -2.62
C VAL A 417 -18.49 21.57 -1.36
N ASN A 418 -17.90 21.71 -0.17
CA ASN A 418 -18.67 21.78 1.07
C ASN A 418 -19.62 22.99 1.12
N VAL A 419 -19.17 24.16 0.65
CA VAL A 419 -20.04 25.34 0.54
C VAL A 419 -21.21 25.09 -0.43
N LEU A 420 -20.95 24.46 -1.59
CA LEU A 420 -22.00 24.12 -2.56
C LEU A 420 -22.99 23.09 -2.01
N LYS A 421 -22.50 22.05 -1.32
CA LYS A 421 -23.33 21.05 -0.64
C LYS A 421 -24.24 21.72 0.38
N ASN A 422 -23.69 22.58 1.24
CA ASN A 422 -24.47 23.30 2.25
C ASN A 422 -25.53 24.20 1.62
N LYS A 423 -25.20 24.92 0.54
CA LYS A 423 -26.17 25.75 -0.20
C LYS A 423 -27.29 24.90 -0.82
N THR A 424 -26.98 23.69 -1.28
CA THR A 424 -27.96 22.76 -1.85
C THR A 424 -28.88 22.20 -0.77
N ILE A 425 -28.31 21.78 0.36
CA ILE A 425 -29.08 21.35 1.54
C ILE A 425 -30.02 22.46 2.00
N GLU A 426 -29.56 23.71 2.03
CA GLU A 426 -30.39 24.84 2.44
C GLU A 426 -31.55 25.10 1.47
N LYS A 427 -31.31 25.02 0.15
CA LYS A 427 -32.39 25.09 -0.85
C LYS A 427 -33.41 23.97 -0.69
N LEU A 428 -32.95 22.74 -0.43
CA LEU A 428 -33.82 21.59 -0.18
C LEU A 428 -34.66 21.80 1.09
N ARG A 429 -34.05 22.27 2.18
CA ARG A 429 -34.76 22.62 3.42
C ARG A 429 -35.84 23.68 3.18
N GLN A 430 -35.51 24.76 2.46
CA GLN A 430 -36.50 25.77 2.09
C GLN A 430 -37.64 25.21 1.23
N SER A 431 -37.33 24.30 0.30
CA SER A 431 -38.36 23.65 -0.52
C SER A 431 -39.28 22.75 0.32
N LEU A 432 -38.71 22.02 1.29
CA LEU A 432 -39.45 21.16 2.21
C LEU A 432 -40.41 21.99 3.07
N THR A 433 -39.93 23.10 3.66
CA THR A 433 -40.79 24.01 4.46
C THR A 433 -41.94 24.59 3.63
N ARG A 434 -41.71 24.92 2.35
CA ARG A 434 -42.79 25.37 1.45
C ARG A 434 -43.82 24.27 1.21
N VAL A 435 -43.38 23.04 0.98
CA VAL A 435 -44.27 21.88 0.77
C VAL A 435 -45.06 21.57 2.04
N GLU A 436 -44.43 21.63 3.22
CA GLU A 436 -45.10 21.45 4.51
C GLU A 436 -46.16 22.53 4.75
N ALA A 437 -45.86 23.80 4.43
CA ALA A 437 -46.84 24.88 4.51
C ALA A 437 -48.02 24.69 3.53
N MET A 438 -47.76 24.21 2.31
CA MET A 438 -48.81 23.88 1.35
C MET A 438 -49.66 22.69 1.82
N LYS A 439 -49.03 21.65 2.39
CA LYS A 439 -49.71 20.51 3.00
C LYS A 439 -50.61 20.95 4.15
N GLY A 440 -50.12 21.79 5.07
CA GLY A 440 -50.92 22.34 6.16
C GLY A 440 -52.14 23.13 5.66
N LYS A 441 -51.95 23.98 4.63
CA LYS A 441 -53.06 24.70 3.98
C LYS A 441 -54.07 23.76 3.31
N ALA A 442 -53.61 22.69 2.68
CA ALA A 442 -54.48 21.69 2.07
C ALA A 442 -55.29 20.94 3.13
N VAL A 443 -54.66 20.55 4.25
CA VAL A 443 -55.34 19.90 5.39
C VAL A 443 -56.42 20.82 5.98
N MET A 444 -56.11 22.10 6.22
CA MET A 444 -57.12 23.06 6.69
C MET A 444 -58.29 23.20 5.71
N ARG A 445 -58.04 23.17 4.40
CA ARG A 445 -59.12 23.20 3.39
C ARG A 445 -59.95 21.91 3.38
N THR A 446 -59.34 20.75 3.53
CA THR A 446 -60.07 19.48 3.61
C THR A 446 -60.90 19.40 4.89
N ASP A 447 -60.37 19.87 6.01
CA ASP A 447 -61.10 19.91 7.28
C ASP A 447 -62.30 20.87 7.19
N ASN A 448 -62.11 22.05 6.59
CA ASN A 448 -63.21 22.99 6.34
C ASN A 448 -64.29 22.39 5.42
N LEU A 449 -63.89 21.74 4.32
CA LEU A 449 -64.82 21.08 3.41
C LEU A 449 -65.57 19.94 4.09
N LYS A 450 -64.90 19.19 4.97
CA LYS A 450 -65.52 18.13 5.77
C LYS A 450 -66.55 18.70 6.74
N THR A 451 -66.22 19.76 7.48
CA THR A 451 -67.17 20.46 8.36
C THR A 451 -68.38 20.97 7.58
N THR A 452 -68.19 21.58 6.41
CA THR A 452 -69.32 22.04 5.57
C THR A 452 -70.16 20.89 5.02
N LEU A 453 -69.54 19.75 4.69
CA LEU A 453 -70.25 18.56 4.23
C LEU A 453 -71.08 17.95 5.36
N ASP A 454 -70.54 17.90 6.57
CA ASP A 454 -71.24 17.39 7.74
C ASP A 454 -72.41 18.32 8.12
N SER A 455 -72.24 19.65 8.05
CA SER A 455 -73.35 20.61 8.20
C SER A 455 -74.44 20.43 7.14
N ALA A 456 -74.06 20.28 5.86
CA ALA A 456 -75.02 20.08 4.77
C ALA A 456 -75.75 18.72 4.86
N LYS A 457 -75.09 17.69 5.41
CA LYS A 457 -75.73 16.39 5.69
C LYS A 457 -76.76 16.48 6.81
N GLU A 458 -76.46 17.20 7.89
CA GLU A 458 -77.43 17.43 8.98
C GLU A 458 -78.62 18.27 8.50
N GLU A 459 -78.40 19.27 7.66
CA GLU A 459 -79.47 20.06 7.03
C GLU A 459 -80.35 19.18 6.12
N ALA A 460 -79.74 18.36 5.26
CA ALA A 460 -80.47 17.40 4.43
C ALA A 460 -81.20 16.32 5.24
N ARG A 461 -80.69 15.95 6.42
CA ARG A 461 -81.36 15.04 7.36
C ARG A 461 -82.58 15.72 8.00
N GLY A 462 -82.43 16.97 8.43
CA GLY A 462 -83.53 17.78 8.97
C GLY A 462 -84.62 18.05 7.94
N ASP A 463 -84.27 18.29 6.68
CA ASP A 463 -85.26 18.48 5.61
C ASP A 463 -85.96 17.18 5.21
N LYS A 464 -85.27 16.04 5.24
CA LYS A 464 -85.93 14.72 5.12
C LYS A 464 -86.88 14.44 6.28
N GLU A 465 -86.51 14.85 7.49
CA GLU A 465 -87.34 14.69 8.69
C GLU A 465 -88.58 15.59 8.64
N LYS A 466 -88.46 16.83 8.14
CA LYS A 466 -89.61 17.72 7.82
C LYS A 466 -90.52 17.14 6.72
N VAL A 467 -89.93 16.55 5.67
CA VAL A 467 -90.71 15.89 4.60
C VAL A 467 -91.42 14.65 5.11
N HIS A 468 -90.80 13.87 6.01
CA HIS A 468 -91.47 12.76 6.69
C HIS A 468 -92.59 13.24 7.63
N GLN A 469 -92.40 14.35 8.34
CA GLN A 469 -93.41 14.95 9.20
C GLN A 469 -94.60 15.55 8.40
N LEU A 470 -94.36 16.01 7.17
CA LEU A 470 -95.41 16.45 6.23
C LEU A 470 -96.13 15.29 5.53
N LEU A 471 -95.48 14.13 5.40
CA LEU A 471 -96.05 12.88 4.86
C LEU A 471 -96.90 12.11 5.89
N ASP A 472 -96.72 12.36 7.19
CA ASP A 472 -97.53 11.73 8.26
C ASP A 472 -98.91 12.39 8.48
N THR A 473 -99.21 13.50 7.78
CA THR A 473 -100.55 14.13 7.79
C THR A 473 -101.11 14.22 6.37
N GLY A 474 -101.41 13.08 5.75
CA GLY A 474 -102.10 13.05 4.46
C GLY A 474 -102.18 11.64 3.86
N THR A 475 -103.40 11.12 3.77
CA THR A 475 -103.83 9.78 3.32
C THR A 475 -103.19 9.33 1.98
N PRO A 476 -102.92 8.02 1.78
CA PRO A 476 -102.13 7.52 0.66
C PRO A 476 -102.99 7.21 -0.58
N ALA A 477 -102.61 7.76 -1.73
CA ALA A 477 -103.05 7.27 -3.03
C ALA A 477 -101.99 7.58 -4.11
N GLU A 478 -101.72 6.57 -4.94
CA GLU A 478 -100.98 6.63 -6.22
C GLU A 478 -99.44 6.65 -6.18
N PHE A 479 -98.86 5.53 -5.74
CA PHE A 479 -97.60 5.06 -6.33
C PHE A 479 -97.91 3.98 -7.37
N CYS A 480 -97.80 4.33 -8.66
CA CYS A 480 -97.30 3.46 -9.73
C CYS A 480 -97.31 4.22 -11.06
N THR A 481 -96.20 4.88 -11.40
CA THR A 481 -95.66 4.91 -12.78
C THR A 481 -94.33 5.65 -12.81
N ALA A 482 -93.43 5.16 -13.67
CA ALA A 482 -92.18 5.79 -14.10
C ALA A 482 -90.97 5.74 -13.13
N LYS A 483 -90.30 4.58 -13.06
CA LYS A 483 -88.83 4.55 -12.93
C LYS A 483 -88.20 3.31 -13.58
N GLY A 484 -88.67 2.98 -14.77
CA GLY A 484 -87.97 2.08 -15.69
C GLY A 484 -87.48 2.88 -16.89
N THR A 485 -86.31 3.52 -16.76
CA THR A 485 -85.39 3.95 -17.85
C THR A 485 -84.28 4.83 -17.27
N LEU A 486 -83.21 4.22 -16.80
CA LEU A 486 -81.88 4.85 -16.85
C LEU A 486 -80.81 3.77 -17.04
N ASP A 487 -81.05 2.90 -18.03
CA ASP A 487 -80.02 2.02 -18.56
C ASP A 487 -79.90 2.34 -20.06
N LYS A 488 -78.86 3.12 -20.39
CA LYS A 488 -78.22 3.33 -21.72
C LYS A 488 -77.46 4.66 -21.74
N VAL A 489 -76.16 4.62 -21.42
CA VAL A 489 -75.15 5.44 -22.12
C VAL A 489 -73.87 4.59 -22.28
N PRO A 490 -73.69 3.87 -23.40
CA PRO A 490 -72.47 3.13 -23.70
C PRO A 490 -71.43 3.97 -24.48
N GLY A 491 -71.45 5.30 -24.36
CA GLY A 491 -70.59 6.21 -25.15
C GLY A 491 -69.29 6.68 -24.47
N GLN A 492 -69.25 6.72 -23.14
CA GLN A 492 -68.18 7.45 -22.44
C GLN A 492 -66.83 6.70 -22.34
N LYS A 493 -66.82 5.37 -22.56
CA LYS A 493 -65.58 4.58 -22.53
C LYS A 493 -64.81 4.61 -23.86
N HIS A 494 -65.47 4.88 -24.99
CA HIS A 494 -64.81 4.88 -26.29
C HIS A 494 -64.02 6.19 -26.49
N GLU A 495 -64.60 7.34 -26.15
CA GLU A 495 -63.93 8.65 -26.24
C GLU A 495 -62.69 8.76 -25.34
N LEU A 496 -62.68 8.14 -24.16
CA LEU A 496 -61.51 8.11 -23.28
C LEU A 496 -60.38 7.25 -23.83
N SER A 497 -60.71 6.20 -24.60
CA SER A 497 -59.74 5.33 -25.26
C SER A 497 -59.10 6.03 -26.46
N ASP A 498 -59.92 6.72 -27.25
CA ASP A 498 -59.47 7.46 -28.44
C ASP A 498 -58.62 8.69 -28.06
N PHE A 499 -58.96 9.35 -26.96
CA PHE A 499 -58.16 10.44 -26.40
C PHE A 499 -56.78 9.96 -25.89
N ARG A 500 -56.75 8.82 -25.19
CA ARG A 500 -55.49 8.20 -24.76
C ARG A 500 -54.62 7.81 -25.94
N GLU A 501 -55.19 7.23 -26.98
CA GLU A 501 -54.47 6.84 -28.19
C GLU A 501 -53.91 8.07 -28.95
N THR A 502 -54.69 9.16 -28.99
CA THR A 502 -54.29 10.41 -29.64
C THR A 502 -53.14 11.10 -28.90
N ILE A 503 -53.18 11.14 -27.56
CA ILE A 503 -52.07 11.67 -26.73
C ILE A 503 -50.82 10.81 -26.92
N MET A 504 -50.93 9.48 -26.97
CA MET A 504 -49.79 8.58 -27.18
C MET A 504 -49.14 8.77 -28.56
N LYS A 505 -49.94 9.01 -29.62
CA LYS A 505 -49.42 9.35 -30.95
C LYS A 505 -48.75 10.71 -30.99
N MET A 506 -49.28 11.73 -30.30
CA MET A 506 -48.65 13.05 -30.21
C MET A 506 -47.33 13.05 -29.42
N LEU A 507 -47.21 12.18 -28.42
CA LEU A 507 -45.98 12.04 -27.62
C LEU A 507 -44.92 11.13 -28.27
N GLY A 508 -45.18 10.60 -29.47
CA GLY A 508 -44.21 9.80 -30.24
C GLY A 508 -44.02 8.36 -29.74
N PHE A 509 -44.86 7.87 -28.83
CA PHE A 509 -44.75 6.51 -28.30
C PHE A 509 -45.56 5.52 -29.16
N ASN A 510 -44.88 4.76 -30.03
CA ASN A 510 -45.50 3.68 -30.79
C ASN A 510 -45.35 2.33 -30.04
N MET A 511 -46.25 2.06 -29.08
CA MET A 511 -46.14 0.91 -28.15
C MET A 511 -46.34 -0.48 -28.80
N ARG A 512 -46.82 -0.60 -30.04
CA ARG A 512 -47.05 -1.93 -30.65
C ARG A 512 -45.75 -2.71 -30.96
N THR A 513 -44.62 -2.03 -31.06
CA THR A 513 -43.32 -2.63 -31.39
C THR A 513 -42.39 -2.69 -30.18
N ALA A 514 -42.39 -1.63 -29.35
CA ALA A 514 -41.52 -1.51 -28.17
C ALA A 514 -41.82 -2.57 -27.10
N ASP A 515 -43.10 -2.92 -26.87
CA ASP A 515 -43.44 -3.93 -25.85
C ASP A 515 -42.92 -5.32 -26.22
N LYS A 516 -42.90 -5.72 -27.50
CA LYS A 516 -42.36 -7.04 -27.90
C LYS A 516 -40.85 -7.13 -27.72
N GLU A 517 -40.11 -6.07 -28.05
CA GLU A 517 -38.66 -6.04 -27.88
C GLU A 517 -38.27 -5.96 -26.41
N ILE A 518 -38.96 -5.13 -25.62
CA ILE A 518 -38.72 -5.02 -24.16
C ILE A 518 -39.08 -6.33 -23.47
N ILE A 519 -40.21 -6.96 -23.83
CA ILE A 519 -40.61 -8.26 -23.28
C ILE A 519 -39.61 -9.36 -23.69
N ASN A 520 -39.08 -9.34 -24.92
CA ASN A 520 -38.06 -10.30 -25.35
C ASN A 520 -36.70 -10.07 -24.64
N HIS A 521 -36.28 -8.82 -24.45
CA HIS A 521 -35.05 -8.51 -23.70
C HIS A 521 -35.19 -8.89 -22.23
N LEU A 522 -36.34 -8.62 -21.59
CA LEU A 522 -36.61 -9.06 -20.23
C LEU A 522 -36.66 -10.59 -20.12
N ARG A 523 -37.22 -11.28 -21.12
CA ARG A 523 -37.23 -12.75 -21.16
C ARG A 523 -35.81 -13.33 -21.27
N LEU A 524 -34.94 -12.73 -22.09
CA LEU A 524 -33.53 -13.13 -22.20
C LEU A 524 -32.76 -12.90 -20.89
N ILE A 525 -32.95 -11.74 -20.25
CA ILE A 525 -32.32 -11.43 -18.96
C ILE A 525 -32.76 -12.42 -17.86
N ILE A 526 -34.05 -12.79 -17.84
CA ILE A 526 -34.57 -13.77 -16.89
C ILE A 526 -33.99 -15.17 -17.18
N GLN A 527 -33.86 -15.58 -18.44
CA GLN A 527 -33.21 -16.85 -18.81
C GLN A 527 -31.74 -16.91 -18.41
N ASP A 528 -30.97 -15.84 -18.63
CA ASP A 528 -29.56 -15.77 -18.23
C ASP A 528 -29.40 -15.80 -16.71
N TYR A 529 -30.30 -15.12 -15.98
CA TYR A 529 -30.32 -15.15 -14.52
C TYR A 529 -30.64 -16.55 -13.98
N GLU A 530 -31.62 -17.24 -14.56
CA GLU A 530 -31.97 -18.62 -14.19
C GLU A 530 -30.86 -19.63 -14.55
N ALA A 531 -30.18 -19.45 -15.70
CA ALA A 531 -29.04 -20.29 -16.08
C ALA A 531 -27.84 -20.08 -15.14
N SER A 532 -27.55 -18.83 -14.75
CA SER A 532 -26.50 -18.49 -13.80
C SER A 532 -26.79 -19.09 -12.41
N ASN A 533 -28.04 -18.99 -11.93
CA ASN A 533 -28.43 -19.59 -10.65
C ASN A 533 -28.40 -21.13 -10.67
N LYS A 534 -28.80 -21.77 -11.77
CA LYS A 534 -28.69 -23.24 -11.91
C LYS A 534 -27.23 -23.71 -11.89
N SER A 535 -26.29 -22.96 -12.48
CA SER A 535 -24.85 -23.32 -12.41
C SER A 535 -24.25 -23.16 -11.00
N LYS A 536 -24.72 -22.18 -10.23
CA LYS A 536 -24.32 -22.00 -8.81
C LYS A 536 -24.83 -23.12 -7.91
N ILE A 537 -26.06 -23.58 -8.13
CA ILE A 537 -26.63 -24.68 -7.35
C ILE A 537 -25.96 -26.02 -7.71
N ALA A 538 -25.53 -26.21 -8.97
CA ALA A 538 -24.78 -27.40 -9.37
C ALA A 538 -23.34 -27.43 -8.81
N SER A 539 -22.65 -26.29 -8.71
CA SER A 539 -21.29 -26.25 -8.14
C SER A 539 -21.25 -26.48 -6.64
N ASP A 540 -22.30 -26.09 -5.92
CA ASP A 540 -22.37 -26.26 -4.46
C ASP A 540 -22.77 -27.70 -4.05
N CYS A 541 -23.28 -28.52 -4.96
CA CYS A 541 -23.66 -29.91 -4.69
C CYS A 541 -22.54 -30.95 -4.95
N GLU A 542 -21.51 -30.65 -5.75
CA GLU A 542 -20.42 -31.61 -6.03
C GLU A 542 -19.33 -31.68 -4.96
N THR A 543 -19.25 -30.71 -4.03
CA THR A 543 -18.23 -30.73 -2.96
C THR A 543 -18.64 -31.46 -1.67
N GLY A 544 -19.75 -32.20 -1.67
CA GLY A 544 -20.35 -32.76 -0.46
C GLY A 544 -20.29 -34.28 -0.26
N GLN A 545 -19.73 -35.07 -1.18
CA GLN A 545 -19.90 -36.54 -1.13
C GLN A 545 -18.64 -37.41 -1.03
N ASP A 546 -17.44 -36.84 -0.94
CA ASP A 546 -16.22 -37.61 -0.63
C ASP A 546 -15.71 -37.26 0.77
N ASN A 547 -16.38 -37.81 1.79
CA ASN A 547 -15.80 -38.17 3.08
C ASN A 547 -16.86 -38.87 3.94
N LYS A 548 -17.03 -40.18 3.72
CA LYS A 548 -17.42 -41.13 4.75
C LYS A 548 -16.90 -42.52 4.44
#